data_AF-A0A2U1ADF1-F1
#
_entry.id   AF-A0A2U1ADF1-F1
#
_cell.length_a   1.000
_cell.length_b   1.000
_cell.length_c   1.000
_cell.angle_alpha   90.00
_cell.angle_beta   90.00
_cell.angle_gamma   90.00
#
_symmetry.space_group_name_H-M   'P 1'
#
loop_
_entity.id
_entity.type
_entity.pdbx_description
1 polymer ?
#
loop_
_entity_poly.entity_id
_entity_poly.type
_entity_poly.pdbx_seq_one_letter_code
_entity_poly.pdbx_strand_id
1 'polypeptide(L)'
;MKTALTLALSSCFGVVLLTTQPAHGADPTPTPDAAPPCGKLVGTNAAGGFALRSGEPVDFVTAGQATHGTLLVFSDGPVFRAYWQPEGSEEKYALANAGPDSVRLVSTPPQGTPTRGAQPGGTTQPMQVLSCPKF
;
A
#
# COMPACT_ATOMS: atom_id res chain seq x y z
N MET A 1 -9.43 11.48 -50.15
CA MET A 1 -9.46 10.49 -51.25
C MET A 1 -8.06 10.35 -51.83
N LYS A 2 -7.34 9.28 -51.50
CA LYS A 2 -6.48 8.52 -52.43
C LYS A 2 -5.86 7.34 -51.67
N THR A 3 -6.50 6.19 -51.84
CA THR A 3 -5.98 4.88 -51.46
C THR A 3 -4.84 4.54 -52.42
N ALA A 4 -3.69 4.13 -51.89
CA ALA A 4 -2.69 3.42 -52.67
C ALA A 4 -2.51 2.04 -52.05
N LEU A 5 -2.94 1.02 -52.79
CA LEU A 5 -2.80 -0.39 -52.47
C LEU A 5 -1.53 -0.88 -53.15
N THR A 6 -0.63 -1.54 -52.42
CA THR A 6 0.52 -2.22 -53.03
C THR A 6 0.61 -3.62 -52.44
N LEU A 7 0.37 -4.63 -53.29
CA LEU A 7 0.62 -6.04 -52.98
C LEU A 7 1.98 -6.44 -53.57
N ALA A 8 2.82 -7.06 -52.75
CA ALA A 8 3.94 -7.87 -53.22
C ALA A 8 3.63 -9.34 -52.93
N LEU A 9 3.54 -10.14 -53.99
CA LEU A 9 3.46 -11.60 -53.90
C LEU A 9 4.87 -12.16 -53.76
N SER A 10 5.09 -12.96 -52.71
CA SER A 10 6.27 -13.83 -52.60
C SER A 10 5.82 -15.27 -52.39
N SER A 11 6.38 -16.15 -53.21
CA SER A 11 5.88 -17.48 -53.54
C SER A 11 6.18 -18.52 -52.46
N CYS A 12 5.26 -18.61 -51.49
CA CYS A 12 4.57 -19.81 -51.01
C CYS A 12 5.36 -20.96 -50.34
N PHE A 13 6.09 -20.69 -49.25
CA PHE A 13 6.11 -21.57 -48.06
C PHE A 13 6.12 -20.68 -46.81
N GLY A 14 5.14 -20.90 -45.94
CA GLY A 14 4.60 -19.89 -45.03
C GLY A 14 5.50 -19.52 -43.85
N VAL A 15 5.91 -18.25 -43.78
CA VAL A 15 5.52 -17.29 -42.74
C VAL A 15 5.73 -15.91 -43.35
N VAL A 16 4.65 -15.16 -43.49
CA VAL A 16 4.66 -13.75 -43.89
C VAL A 16 5.12 -12.93 -42.68
N LEU A 17 6.26 -12.25 -42.76
CA LEU A 17 6.57 -11.17 -41.82
C LEU A 17 5.72 -9.96 -42.18
N LEU A 18 4.61 -9.79 -41.44
CA LEU A 18 3.89 -8.53 -41.39
C LEU A 18 4.64 -7.60 -40.44
N THR A 19 5.38 -6.62 -40.96
CA THR A 19 5.79 -5.47 -40.15
C THR A 19 4.63 -4.47 -40.13
N THR A 20 3.65 -4.73 -39.27
CA THR A 20 2.66 -3.72 -38.91
C THR A 20 3.32 -2.68 -38.03
N GLN A 21 3.44 -1.45 -38.53
CA GLN A 21 3.58 -0.26 -37.69
C GLN A 21 2.50 -0.34 -36.60
N PRO A 22 2.82 -0.16 -35.30
CA PRO A 22 1.78 0.07 -34.32
C PRO A 22 1.18 1.45 -34.61
N ALA A 23 0.06 1.44 -35.35
CA ALA A 23 -0.91 2.51 -35.28
C ALA A 23 -1.42 2.58 -33.83
N HIS A 24 -1.33 3.77 -33.24
CA HIS A 24 -2.14 4.23 -32.11
C HIS A 24 -2.19 3.32 -30.86
N GLY A 25 -1.50 3.78 -29.82
CA GLY A 25 -2.06 3.82 -28.47
C GLY A 25 -2.40 2.49 -27.84
N ALA A 26 -1.38 1.70 -27.50
CA ALA A 26 -1.41 1.11 -26.17
C ALA A 26 -0.89 2.19 -25.21
N ASP A 27 -1.75 3.16 -24.90
CA ASP A 27 -1.65 3.80 -23.60
C ASP A 27 -1.62 2.61 -22.61
N PRO A 28 -0.63 2.48 -21.71
CA PRO A 28 -0.86 1.64 -20.55
C PRO A 28 -2.04 2.31 -19.88
N THR A 29 -3.27 1.81 -20.06
CA THR A 29 -4.42 2.27 -19.31
C THR A 29 -3.94 2.27 -17.87
N PRO A 30 -3.71 3.44 -17.22
CA PRO A 30 -3.42 3.41 -15.80
C PRO A 30 -4.65 2.75 -15.23
N THR A 31 -4.51 1.58 -14.60
CA THR A 31 -5.62 0.89 -13.95
C THR A 31 -6.40 1.96 -13.18
N PRO A 32 -7.58 2.38 -13.66
CA PRO A 32 -8.18 3.59 -13.14
C PRO A 32 -9.04 3.14 -11.99
N ASP A 33 -8.42 2.77 -10.86
CA ASP A 33 -9.13 2.55 -9.58
C ASP A 33 -8.23 2.25 -8.36
N ALA A 34 -6.89 2.32 -8.47
CA ALA A 34 -6.08 2.46 -7.26
C ALA A 34 -6.01 3.94 -6.92
N ALA A 35 -6.99 4.43 -6.14
CA ALA A 35 -6.87 5.75 -5.53
C ALA A 35 -5.48 5.89 -4.88
N PRO A 36 -4.76 6.99 -5.11
CA PRO A 36 -3.42 7.15 -4.55
C PRO A 36 -3.48 6.99 -3.02
N PRO A 37 -2.47 6.37 -2.40
CA PRO A 37 -2.44 6.22 -0.96
C PRO A 37 -2.52 7.59 -0.29
N CYS A 38 -3.31 7.69 0.77
CA CYS A 38 -3.46 8.88 1.58
C CYS A 38 -2.17 9.26 2.31
N GLY A 39 -1.34 8.27 2.63
CA GLY A 39 -0.07 8.48 3.31
C GLY A 39 0.67 7.18 3.54
N LYS A 40 1.63 7.21 4.46
CA LYS A 40 2.43 6.04 4.85
C LYS A 40 2.61 6.00 6.37
N LEU A 41 2.63 4.80 6.94
CA LEU A 41 3.18 4.55 8.27
C LEU A 41 4.67 4.24 8.13
N VAL A 42 5.49 4.98 8.85
CA VAL A 42 6.95 4.85 8.83
C VAL A 42 7.48 4.72 10.26
N GLY A 43 8.40 3.79 10.47
CA GLY A 43 9.17 3.73 11.72
C GLY A 43 10.33 4.72 11.72
N THR A 44 11.02 4.78 12.85
CA THR A 44 12.12 5.73 13.09
C THR A 44 13.48 5.29 12.53
N ASN A 45 13.58 4.07 12.01
CA ASN A 45 14.83 3.59 11.41
C ASN A 45 15.05 4.17 10.00
N ALA A 46 16.29 4.09 9.51
CA ALA A 46 16.67 4.67 8.22
C ALA A 46 15.94 4.04 7.00
N ALA A 47 15.42 2.81 7.15
CA ALA A 47 14.62 2.15 6.11
C ALA A 47 13.12 2.50 6.20
N GLY A 48 12.69 3.18 7.27
CA GLY A 48 11.30 3.51 7.56
C GLY A 48 10.41 2.33 7.94
N GLY A 49 10.98 1.12 8.11
CA GLY A 49 10.24 -0.04 8.61
C GLY A 49 10.01 0.04 10.12
N PHE A 50 9.18 -0.84 10.70
CA PHE A 50 8.92 -0.84 12.13
C PHE A 50 8.59 -2.24 12.67
N ALA A 51 8.77 -2.44 13.97
CA ALA A 51 8.41 -3.70 14.62
C ALA A 51 6.92 -3.72 15.03
N LEU A 52 6.24 -4.83 14.77
CA LEU A 52 4.89 -5.09 15.28
C LEU A 52 4.96 -5.44 16.77
N ARG A 53 5.02 -4.43 17.62
CA ARG A 53 4.97 -4.54 19.08
C ARG A 53 4.38 -3.28 19.71
N SER A 54 3.83 -3.43 20.90
CA SER A 54 3.36 -2.28 21.68
C SER A 54 4.51 -1.36 22.06
N GLY A 55 4.34 -0.05 21.91
CA GLY A 55 5.34 0.97 22.20
C GLY A 55 6.28 1.30 21.04
N GLU A 56 6.12 0.67 19.87
CA GLU A 56 6.94 1.01 18.70
C GLU A 56 6.57 2.41 18.18
N PRO A 57 7.54 3.34 18.05
CA PRO A 57 7.28 4.65 17.47
C PRO A 57 7.04 4.52 15.97
N VAL A 58 5.88 5.01 15.52
CA VAL A 58 5.47 4.95 14.11
C VAL A 58 4.79 6.26 13.77
N ASP A 59 5.27 6.93 12.73
CA ASP A 59 4.71 8.18 12.25
C ASP A 59 3.79 7.92 11.06
N PHE A 60 2.68 8.66 11.01
CA PHE A 60 1.87 8.74 9.81
C PHE A 60 2.28 9.96 8.99
N VAL A 61 2.77 9.73 7.77
CA VAL A 61 3.24 10.78 6.86
C VAL A 61 2.25 10.97 5.71
N THR A 62 1.71 12.17 5.58
CA THR A 62 0.80 12.56 4.49
C THR A 62 1.13 13.98 4.02
N ALA A 63 1.11 14.22 2.71
CA ALA A 63 1.31 15.54 2.10
C ALA A 63 2.51 16.36 2.66
N GLY A 64 3.59 15.68 3.07
CA GLY A 64 4.79 16.33 3.65
C GLY A 64 4.69 16.67 5.14
N GLN A 65 3.60 16.32 5.81
CA GLN A 65 3.44 16.42 7.25
C GLN A 65 3.57 15.04 7.90
N ALA A 66 4.18 14.99 9.08
CA ALA A 66 4.26 13.79 9.90
C ALA A 66 3.43 13.98 11.17
N THR A 67 2.55 13.03 11.44
CA THR A 67 1.86 12.90 12.72
C THR A 67 2.56 11.80 13.50
N HIS A 68 3.17 12.17 14.63
CA HIS A 68 3.82 11.21 15.50
C HIS A 68 2.79 10.30 16.16
N GLY A 69 3.18 9.04 16.37
CA GLY A 69 2.31 8.08 17.01
C GLY A 69 3.06 6.86 17.52
N THR A 70 2.29 5.95 18.10
CA THR A 70 2.82 4.72 18.68
C THR A 70 1.95 3.55 18.27
N LEU A 71 2.60 2.43 17.99
CA LEU A 71 1.92 1.17 17.75
C LEU A 71 1.53 0.53 19.08
N LEU A 72 0.29 0.07 19.17
CA LEU A 72 -0.22 -0.76 20.23
C LEU A 72 -0.63 -2.10 19.63
N VAL A 73 -0.27 -3.19 20.27
CA VAL A 73 -0.65 -4.52 19.82
C VAL A 73 -1.47 -5.22 20.89
N PHE A 74 -2.57 -5.83 20.44
CA PHE A 74 -3.47 -6.60 21.28
C PHE A 74 -3.52 -8.03 20.77
N SER A 75 -3.58 -8.98 21.70
CA SER A 75 -3.82 -10.39 21.39
C SER A 75 -5.29 -10.72 21.59
N ASP A 76 -5.87 -11.37 20.59
CA ASP A 76 -7.23 -11.87 20.57
C ASP A 76 -7.17 -13.36 20.18
N GLY A 77 -6.99 -14.21 21.18
CA GLY A 77 -6.66 -15.63 20.99
C GLY A 77 -5.37 -15.80 20.17
N PRO A 78 -5.41 -16.47 19.01
CA PRO A 78 -4.23 -16.68 18.17
C PRO A 78 -3.89 -15.47 17.27
N VAL A 79 -4.71 -14.41 17.27
CA VAL A 79 -4.56 -13.27 16.37
C VAL A 79 -3.94 -12.09 17.11
N PHE A 80 -2.96 -11.44 16.49
CA PHE A 80 -2.47 -10.14 16.92
C PHE A 80 -3.12 -9.03 16.09
N ARG A 81 -3.62 -8.01 16.78
CA ARG A 81 -4.23 -6.83 16.17
C ARG A 81 -3.39 -5.61 16.50
N ALA A 82 -2.87 -4.95 15.48
CA ALA A 82 -2.12 -3.73 15.62
C ALA A 82 -3.03 -2.52 15.50
N TYR A 83 -2.81 -1.54 16.36
CA TYR A 83 -3.47 -0.25 16.38
C TYR A 83 -2.41 0.84 16.37
N TRP A 84 -2.62 1.89 15.60
CA TRP A 84 -1.80 3.09 15.67
C TRP A 84 -2.57 4.17 16.43
N GLN A 85 -1.89 4.80 17.38
CA GLN A 85 -2.42 5.89 18.19
C GLN A 85 -1.59 7.14 17.92
N PRO A 86 -2.19 8.24 17.42
CA PRO A 86 -1.52 9.53 17.34
C PRO A 86 -1.07 10.00 18.73
N GLU A 87 0.09 10.64 18.81
CA GLU A 87 0.55 11.28 20.03
C GLU A 87 -0.44 12.37 20.48
N GLY A 88 -0.77 12.38 21.77
CA GLY A 88 -1.74 13.32 22.34
C GLY A 88 -3.21 13.03 22.03
N SER A 89 -3.53 11.95 21.28
CA SER A 89 -4.91 11.53 21.01
C SER A 89 -5.28 10.28 21.81
N GLU A 90 -6.54 10.18 22.25
CA GLU A 90 -7.09 8.94 22.82
C GLU A 90 -7.55 7.95 21.74
N GLU A 91 -7.75 8.43 20.51
CA GLU A 91 -8.26 7.66 19.39
C GLU A 91 -7.24 6.64 18.90
N LYS A 92 -7.73 5.45 18.54
CA LYS A 92 -6.90 4.32 18.10
C LYS A 92 -7.42 3.82 16.77
N TYR A 93 -6.51 3.68 15.82
CA TYR A 93 -6.83 3.23 14.48
C TYR A 93 -6.30 1.82 14.28
N ALA A 94 -7.20 0.86 14.09
CA ALA A 94 -6.80 -0.49 13.70
C ALA A 94 -6.10 -0.45 12.35
N LEU A 95 -4.97 -1.16 12.24
CA LEU A 95 -4.30 -1.42 10.97
C LEU A 95 -5.00 -2.59 10.29
N ALA A 96 -6.02 -2.29 9.49
CA ALA A 96 -6.71 -3.28 8.69
C ALA A 96 -5.91 -3.59 7.42
N ASN A 97 -5.42 -4.81 7.29
CA ASN A 97 -4.65 -5.25 6.12
C ASN A 97 -5.43 -4.98 4.82
N ALA A 98 -4.78 -4.33 3.85
CA ALA A 98 -5.34 -4.00 2.54
C ALA A 98 -4.44 -4.48 1.38
N GLY A 99 -3.37 -5.24 1.67
CA GLY A 99 -2.39 -5.73 0.72
C GLY A 99 -1.02 -5.98 1.37
N PRO A 100 -0.03 -6.49 0.61
CA PRO A 100 1.27 -6.91 1.17
C PRO A 100 1.99 -5.82 1.98
N ASP A 101 1.92 -4.58 1.51
CA ASP A 101 2.54 -3.41 2.16
C ASP A 101 1.52 -2.27 2.32
N SER A 102 0.24 -2.60 2.50
CA SER A 102 -0.82 -1.60 2.60
C SER A 102 -1.85 -1.91 3.69
N VAL A 103 -2.33 -0.84 4.33
CA VAL A 103 -3.33 -0.89 5.39
C VAL A 103 -4.39 0.18 5.19
N ARG A 104 -5.52 0.00 5.86
CA ARG A 104 -6.48 1.05 6.18
C ARG A 104 -6.43 1.31 7.67
N LEU A 105 -6.44 2.58 8.04
CA LEU A 105 -6.59 3.05 9.42
C LEU A 105 -8.08 3.19 9.71
N VAL A 106 -8.58 2.36 10.62
CA VAL A 106 -10.01 2.31 10.99
C VAL A 106 -10.15 2.68 12.44
N SER A 107 -10.82 3.80 12.74
CA SER A 107 -11.10 4.22 14.11
C SER A 107 -12.08 3.24 14.77
N THR A 108 -11.61 2.52 15.78
CA THR A 108 -12.42 1.53 16.49
C THR A 108 -11.82 1.22 17.86
N PRO A 109 -12.64 0.89 18.88
CA PRO A 109 -12.12 0.43 20.16
C PRO A 109 -11.20 -0.80 20.00
N PRO A 110 -10.08 -0.85 20.73
CA PRO A 110 -9.20 -2.02 20.71
C PRO A 110 -9.92 -3.31 21.09
N GLN A 111 -9.59 -4.38 20.38
CA GLN A 111 -10.13 -5.71 20.61
C GLN A 111 -9.04 -6.63 21.16
N GLY A 112 -9.38 -7.41 22.18
CA GLY A 112 -8.45 -8.32 22.85
C GLY A 112 -7.72 -7.66 24.03
N THR A 113 -6.63 -8.30 24.46
CA THR A 113 -5.82 -7.87 25.61
C THR A 113 -4.50 -7.27 25.15
N PRO A 114 -4.00 -6.18 25.78
CA PRO A 114 -2.68 -5.64 25.44
C PRO A 114 -1.58 -6.71 25.50
N THR A 115 -0.74 -6.78 24.48
CA THR A 115 0.43 -7.65 24.51
C THR A 115 1.47 -7.13 25.49
N ARG A 116 2.25 -8.05 26.07
CA ARG A 116 3.37 -7.70 26.95
C ARG A 116 4.67 -7.82 26.18
N GLY A 117 5.59 -6.90 26.43
CA GLY A 117 6.93 -6.91 25.85
C GLY A 117 6.92 -6.77 24.32
N ALA A 118 7.79 -7.52 23.65
CA ALA A 118 8.06 -7.34 22.23
C ALA A 118 7.21 -8.23 21.30
N GLN A 119 6.05 -8.75 21.74
CA GLN A 119 5.23 -9.64 20.91
C GLN A 119 4.27 -8.87 19.98
N PRO A 120 4.06 -9.34 18.74
CA PRO A 120 4.72 -10.49 18.08
C PRO A 120 6.17 -10.23 17.64
N GLY A 121 6.59 -8.98 17.49
CA GLY A 121 8.00 -8.59 17.31
C GLY A 121 8.56 -8.71 15.90
N GLY A 122 7.78 -9.22 14.95
CA GLY A 122 8.14 -9.21 13.53
C GLY A 122 8.27 -7.78 12.98
N THR A 123 9.20 -7.56 12.06
CA THR A 123 9.41 -6.26 11.41
C THR A 123 8.67 -6.17 10.08
N THR A 124 8.14 -5.01 9.77
CA THR A 124 7.53 -4.69 8.46
C THR A 124 8.36 -3.66 7.72
N GLN A 125 8.11 -3.56 6.41
CA GLN A 125 8.47 -2.39 5.62
C GLN A 125 7.55 -1.20 5.97
N PRO A 126 7.86 0.02 5.51
CA PRO A 126 6.89 1.11 5.53
C PRO A 126 5.55 0.68 4.90
N MET A 127 4.44 0.99 5.56
CA MET A 127 3.11 0.57 5.09
C MET A 127 2.38 1.73 4.40
N GLN A 128 1.85 1.52 3.19
CA GLN A 128 0.97 2.48 2.55
C GLN A 128 -0.39 2.53 3.26
N VAL A 129 -0.94 3.72 3.45
CA VAL A 129 -2.26 3.89 4.04
C VAL A 129 -3.25 4.31 2.96
N LEU A 130 -4.26 3.48 2.73
CA LEU A 130 -5.26 3.69 1.66
C LEU A 130 -6.53 4.42 2.15
N SER A 131 -6.57 4.81 3.41
CA SER A 131 -7.64 5.60 4.02
C SER A 131 -7.09 6.94 4.49
N CYS A 132 -7.88 8.00 4.41
CA CYS A 132 -7.49 9.35 4.83
C CYS A 132 -8.22 9.68 6.15
N PRO A 133 -7.73 9.19 7.31
CA PRO A 133 -8.26 9.60 8.60
C PRO A 133 -8.11 11.11 8.77
N LYS A 134 -9.05 11.72 9.49
CA LYS A 134 -8.98 13.12 9.91
C LYS A 134 -8.58 13.09 11.39
N PHE A 135 -7.37 13.54 11.68
CA PHE A 135 -6.88 13.71 13.06
C PHE A 135 -6.94 15.18 13.44
#